data_AF-A0A832ASV7-F1
#
_entry.id   AF-A0A832ASV7-F1
#
_cell.length_a   1.000
_cell.length_b   1.000
_cell.length_c   1.000
_cell.angle_alpha   90.00
_cell.angle_beta   90.00
_cell.angle_gamma   90.00
#
_symmetry.space_group_name_H-M   'P 1'
#
loop_
_entity.id
_entity.type
_entity.pdbx_description
1 polymer ?
#
loop_
_entity_poly.entity_id
_entity_poly.type
_entity_poly.pdbx_seq_one_letter_code
_entity_poly.pdbx_strand_id
1 'polypeptide(L)'
;MENPIPSSVSPIPPVPPKRNGLTTKIVIIVAAVILAGAGVVFGYHYRQQQDRNISVDSHANQPSDAGGDSFVPPSGIQYDQSTSTPDSSYGGYDPYISQKCSDRLGILPSKSGEVQWQQPERLDNLHFTQNSSSNYDVNYRVGKFVSGKYQGGDLIISIISPDGLGLTEYDHLASLNGKYYYLTKYSGGTFDKDGKLNYWDPIIKISADSDFILSDLDFPQSIVDERNGAKLVQAPASGFFRNSNEFFCADHLVKVFTDPVAGDIYTESAAAGGNPSYGFYIKSPDGMKITYQLNIDFIGPDKVPLVNWNDGTKNKDEYSYQAIGGCGQSNFRDVADVSLGELKQIGATFSGEPVYGYKDGNAQELVDLYESYYIPQGQVKPSYQDFVASRPVFFWKDPFGMFVRFKNTKYAPMAECAKPVIYLYPEKQQEVRVQLDPAGGFTYTEPEYSKGWNVLADPDGQLINLADGRTYPYLFWEGRGGMYESPSKGFVVAQADVHQFLADKLRQLGLNGKETADFLDYWEPKMQGSPYYFVSFYTNSAVDRLAPLNISPKPDTVIRILMDYKPLQQPIQVQGYQIHTPQRKGFTVVEWGGVLK
;
A
#
# COMPACT_ATOMS: atom_id res chain seq x y z
N MET A 1 -28.03 -80.65 11.78
CA MET A 1 -28.34 -81.28 13.08
C MET A 1 -27.79 -80.34 14.13
N GLU A 2 -28.59 -79.33 14.51
CA GLU A 2 -29.50 -79.32 15.68
C GLU A 2 -28.78 -78.83 16.95
N ASN A 3 -29.23 -77.67 17.43
CA ASN A 3 -28.94 -77.11 18.75
C ASN A 3 -29.58 -77.98 19.86
N PRO A 4 -29.15 -77.85 21.13
CA PRO A 4 -29.88 -76.94 22.03
C PRO A 4 -29.04 -76.16 23.05
N ILE A 5 -29.67 -75.10 23.55
CA ILE A 5 -29.31 -74.14 24.60
C ILE A 5 -29.38 -74.82 26.00
N PRO A 6 -28.72 -74.25 27.03
CA PRO A 6 -29.53 -73.72 28.13
C PRO A 6 -29.04 -72.36 28.68
N SER A 7 -30.04 -71.61 29.16
CA SER A 7 -30.04 -70.30 29.81
C SER A 7 -29.70 -70.36 31.30
N SER A 8 -29.02 -69.34 31.83
CA SER A 8 -29.41 -68.70 33.11
C SER A 8 -28.67 -67.37 33.33
N VAL A 9 -29.47 -66.36 33.65
CA VAL A 9 -29.13 -64.95 33.92
C VAL A 9 -28.74 -64.76 35.39
N SER A 10 -27.79 -63.86 35.67
CA SER A 10 -27.62 -63.20 36.97
C SER A 10 -27.49 -61.68 36.78
N PRO A 11 -28.04 -60.84 37.69
CA PRO A 11 -28.24 -59.40 37.46
C PRO A 11 -27.04 -58.54 37.86
N ILE A 12 -26.80 -57.48 37.08
CA ILE A 12 -25.83 -56.41 37.36
C ILE A 12 -26.44 -55.44 38.39
N PRO A 13 -25.70 -55.04 39.45
CA PRO A 13 -26.19 -54.09 40.45
C PRO A 13 -26.19 -52.63 39.93
N PRO A 14 -27.05 -51.75 40.49
CA PRO A 14 -27.20 -50.38 40.00
C PRO A 14 -25.99 -49.50 40.34
N VAL A 15 -25.52 -48.76 39.34
CA VAL A 15 -24.51 -47.71 39.47
C VAL A 15 -25.15 -46.50 40.19
N PRO A 16 -24.54 -45.96 41.26
CA PRO A 16 -25.09 -44.80 41.99
C PRO A 16 -24.97 -43.50 41.18
N PRO A 17 -25.89 -42.53 41.37
CA PRO A 17 -25.88 -41.28 40.62
C PRO A 17 -24.66 -40.43 41.00
N LYS A 18 -23.87 -40.03 40.01
CA LYS A 18 -22.86 -38.99 40.18
C LYS A 18 -23.56 -37.67 40.52
N ARG A 19 -23.19 -37.11 41.67
CA ARG A 19 -23.57 -35.78 42.15
C ARG A 19 -23.16 -34.72 41.12
N ASN A 20 -24.14 -34.10 40.46
CA ASN A 20 -23.97 -32.78 39.83
C ASN A 20 -23.93 -31.74 40.95
N GLY A 21 -22.74 -31.22 41.23
CA GLY A 21 -22.53 -30.14 42.19
C GLY A 21 -21.57 -29.12 41.61
N LEU A 22 -21.97 -28.41 40.55
CA LEU A 22 -21.39 -27.12 40.16
C LEU A 22 -22.25 -26.38 39.11
N THR A 23 -23.49 -26.02 39.42
CA THR A 23 -24.33 -25.26 38.48
C THR A 23 -25.26 -24.30 39.22
N THR A 24 -24.74 -23.14 39.65
CA THR A 24 -25.57 -21.91 39.76
C THR A 24 -24.77 -20.59 39.77
N LYS A 25 -23.44 -20.58 39.94
CA LYS A 25 -22.66 -19.31 40.00
C LYS A 25 -21.87 -18.92 38.74
N ILE A 26 -21.73 -19.80 37.73
CA ILE A 26 -20.96 -19.48 36.50
C ILE A 26 -21.86 -19.07 35.31
N VAL A 27 -23.14 -19.44 35.30
CA VAL A 27 -24.08 -19.00 34.25
C VAL A 27 -24.50 -17.53 34.42
N ILE A 28 -24.46 -16.99 35.65
CA ILE A 28 -24.85 -15.59 35.92
C ILE A 28 -23.75 -14.59 35.53
N ILE A 29 -22.46 -14.98 35.60
CA ILE A 29 -21.35 -14.06 35.29
C ILE A 29 -21.13 -13.95 33.76
N VAL A 30 -21.30 -15.03 33.00
CA VAL A 30 -21.20 -14.98 31.53
C VAL A 30 -22.40 -14.28 30.89
N ALA A 31 -23.61 -14.43 31.45
CA ALA A 31 -24.77 -13.66 31.01
C ALA A 31 -24.69 -12.16 31.40
N ALA A 32 -24.12 -11.83 32.57
CA ALA A 32 -23.94 -10.44 33.01
C ALA A 32 -22.86 -9.68 32.20
N VAL A 33 -21.80 -10.36 31.75
CA VAL A 33 -20.74 -9.75 30.92
C VAL A 33 -21.20 -9.56 29.47
N ILE A 34 -22.03 -10.47 28.93
CA ILE A 34 -22.62 -10.31 27.59
C ILE A 34 -23.74 -9.23 27.60
N LEU A 35 -24.50 -9.10 28.69
CA LEU A 35 -25.49 -8.00 28.85
C LEU A 35 -24.83 -6.64 29.15
N ALA A 36 -23.67 -6.59 29.80
CA ALA A 36 -22.92 -5.36 30.01
C ALA A 36 -22.23 -4.85 28.73
N GLY A 37 -21.70 -5.75 27.89
CA GLY A 37 -21.11 -5.38 26.59
C GLY A 37 -22.14 -4.87 25.57
N ALA A 38 -23.32 -5.52 25.48
CA ALA A 38 -24.40 -5.05 24.63
C ALA A 38 -25.07 -3.76 25.17
N GLY A 39 -25.13 -3.59 26.49
CA GLY A 39 -25.73 -2.42 27.15
C GLY A 39 -24.93 -1.12 26.99
N VAL A 40 -23.61 -1.18 26.80
CA VAL A 40 -22.78 0.01 26.55
C VAL A 40 -22.91 0.50 25.10
N VAL A 41 -23.00 -0.42 24.13
CA VAL A 41 -23.18 -0.08 22.70
C VAL A 41 -24.62 0.37 22.39
N PHE A 42 -25.65 -0.28 22.95
CA PHE A 42 -27.05 0.16 22.80
C PHE A 42 -27.41 1.37 23.68
N GLY A 43 -26.79 1.52 24.85
CA GLY A 43 -27.04 2.64 25.77
C GLY A 43 -26.58 3.99 25.22
N TYR A 44 -25.53 4.00 24.38
CA TYR A 44 -25.08 5.21 23.68
C TYR A 44 -26.06 5.62 22.55
N HIS A 45 -26.67 4.64 21.89
CA HIS A 45 -27.63 4.86 20.79
C HIS A 45 -29.02 5.31 21.28
N TYR A 46 -29.50 4.80 22.42
CA TYR A 46 -30.82 5.18 22.98
C TYR A 46 -30.83 6.57 23.63
N ARG A 47 -29.70 7.00 24.21
CA ARG A 47 -29.59 8.32 24.87
C ARG A 47 -29.64 9.48 23.86
N GLN A 48 -29.25 9.27 22.59
CA GLN A 48 -29.39 10.28 21.53
C GLN A 48 -30.82 10.43 20.97
N GLN A 49 -31.71 9.44 21.18
CA GLN A 49 -33.11 9.56 20.72
C GLN A 49 -33.99 10.31 21.73
N GLN A 50 -33.65 10.31 23.02
CA GLN A 50 -34.41 11.06 24.04
C GLN A 50 -34.14 12.57 24.01
N ASP A 51 -32.96 13.01 23.55
CA ASP A 51 -32.65 14.44 23.41
C ASP A 51 -33.27 15.10 22.15
N ARG A 52 -34.02 14.34 21.34
CA ARG A 52 -34.76 14.87 20.17
C ARG A 52 -36.27 15.09 20.41
N ASN A 53 -36.79 14.80 21.60
CA ASN A 53 -38.20 15.02 21.94
C ASN A 53 -38.36 15.98 23.12
N ILE A 54 -38.08 17.27 22.89
CA ILE A 54 -38.72 18.35 23.65
C ILE A 54 -39.48 19.21 22.65
N SER A 55 -40.81 19.09 22.68
CA SER A 55 -41.74 19.95 21.96
C SER A 55 -41.68 21.37 22.52
N VAL A 56 -41.59 22.36 21.64
CA VAL A 56 -42.05 23.71 21.95
C VAL A 56 -43.20 24.00 21.00
N ASP A 57 -44.41 24.00 21.57
CA ASP A 57 -45.65 24.30 20.86
C ASP A 57 -45.97 25.80 21.01
N SER A 58 -45.87 26.51 19.89
CA SER A 58 -46.83 27.46 19.31
C SER A 58 -47.25 28.81 19.97
N HIS A 59 -47.51 29.76 19.05
CA HIS A 59 -48.26 31.05 19.13
C HIS A 59 -47.41 32.31 19.42
N ALA A 60 -47.47 33.44 18.71
CA ALA A 60 -48.18 33.94 17.52
C ALA A 60 -47.39 35.19 17.04
N ASN A 61 -47.22 35.53 15.76
CA ASN A 61 -48.15 36.29 14.92
C ASN A 61 -47.47 36.53 13.56
N GLN A 62 -48.19 36.30 12.46
CA GLN A 62 -47.89 36.93 11.16
C GLN A 62 -48.40 38.38 11.14
N PRO A 63 -47.90 39.23 10.22
CA PRO A 63 -48.62 39.39 8.96
C PRO A 63 -47.76 39.32 7.68
N SER A 64 -48.47 38.90 6.63
CA SER A 64 -48.26 38.99 5.18
C SER A 64 -47.41 40.13 4.62
N ASP A 65 -46.59 39.89 3.58
CA ASP A 65 -46.98 40.09 2.18
C ASP A 65 -45.86 39.81 1.15
N ALA A 66 -46.31 39.65 -0.09
CA ALA A 66 -45.67 39.27 -1.35
C ALA A 66 -44.33 39.92 -1.77
N GLY A 67 -43.62 39.24 -2.69
CA GLY A 67 -42.74 39.86 -3.68
C GLY A 67 -41.43 39.13 -3.92
N GLY A 68 -41.26 38.54 -5.10
CA GLY A 68 -39.93 38.11 -5.57
C GLY A 68 -39.08 39.31 -5.96
N ASP A 69 -37.77 39.20 -5.78
CA ASP A 69 -36.76 39.57 -6.79
C ASP A 69 -35.35 39.25 -6.31
N SER A 70 -34.52 38.93 -7.30
CA SER A 70 -33.08 38.69 -7.27
C SER A 70 -32.28 39.76 -6.51
N PHE A 71 -31.26 39.34 -5.75
CA PHE A 71 -30.28 40.28 -5.18
C PHE A 71 -28.83 39.95 -5.60
N VAL A 72 -28.17 41.03 -6.01
CA VAL A 72 -26.84 41.18 -6.62
C VAL A 72 -25.76 41.31 -5.53
N PRO A 73 -24.54 40.77 -5.71
CA PRO A 73 -23.45 40.95 -4.75
C PRO A 73 -22.84 42.37 -4.82
N PRO A 74 -22.36 42.95 -3.70
CA PRO A 74 -21.87 44.33 -3.68
C PRO A 74 -20.53 44.48 -4.40
N SER A 75 -20.46 45.49 -5.25
CA SER A 75 -19.28 46.03 -5.93
C SER A 75 -18.37 46.82 -4.99
N GLY A 76 -17.04 46.65 -5.13
CA GLY A 76 -16.09 47.68 -4.70
C GLY A 76 -14.69 47.24 -4.27
N ILE A 77 -13.89 46.61 -5.14
CA ILE A 77 -12.43 46.83 -5.18
C ILE A 77 -12.04 47.00 -6.65
N GLN A 78 -11.39 48.13 -6.96
CA GLN A 78 -10.96 48.49 -8.30
C GLN A 78 -9.82 47.58 -8.77
N TYR A 79 -9.97 47.00 -9.95
CA TYR A 79 -8.87 46.39 -10.70
C TYR A 79 -8.08 47.51 -11.38
N ASP A 80 -6.83 47.70 -10.94
CA ASP A 80 -5.83 48.46 -11.68
C ASP A 80 -5.51 47.71 -12.99
N GLN A 81 -5.81 48.34 -14.12
CA GLN A 81 -5.36 47.88 -15.43
C GLN A 81 -3.91 48.32 -15.64
N SER A 82 -2.98 47.54 -15.12
CA SER A 82 -1.62 47.51 -15.66
C SER A 82 -1.43 46.21 -16.44
N THR A 83 -1.11 46.37 -17.72
CA THR A 83 -0.69 45.29 -18.61
C THR A 83 0.61 44.71 -18.10
N SER A 84 0.55 43.63 -17.31
CA SER A 84 1.69 42.76 -17.06
C SER A 84 1.43 41.39 -17.67
N THR A 85 2.41 40.93 -18.43
CA THR A 85 2.58 39.60 -19.02
C THR A 85 2.07 38.46 -18.14
N PRO A 86 1.59 37.34 -18.71
CA PRO A 86 1.19 36.16 -17.94
C PRO A 86 2.39 35.71 -17.09
N ASP A 87 2.24 35.79 -15.77
CA ASP A 87 3.24 35.27 -14.84
C ASP A 87 3.29 33.74 -14.97
N SER A 88 4.44 33.25 -15.42
CA SER A 88 4.74 31.84 -15.70
C SER A 88 5.10 31.05 -14.44
N SER A 89 4.46 31.32 -13.31
CA SER A 89 4.88 30.81 -11.99
C SER A 89 4.22 29.49 -11.54
N TYR A 90 3.43 28.84 -12.40
CA TYR A 90 2.95 27.46 -12.18
C TYR A 90 3.70 26.45 -13.08
N GLY A 91 5.02 26.35 -12.92
CA GLY A 91 5.82 25.34 -13.60
C GLY A 91 5.49 23.94 -13.10
N GLY A 92 5.03 23.06 -13.98
CA GLY A 92 4.77 21.65 -13.65
C GLY A 92 6.02 20.92 -13.18
N TYR A 93 5.83 20.01 -12.22
CA TYR A 93 6.89 19.12 -11.76
C TYR A 93 7.41 18.28 -12.93
N ASP A 94 8.64 18.56 -13.36
CA ASP A 94 9.36 17.79 -14.38
C ASP A 94 10.27 16.78 -13.66
N PRO A 95 9.96 15.48 -13.63
CA PRO A 95 10.74 14.51 -12.84
C PRO A 95 12.18 14.33 -13.33
N TYR A 96 12.49 14.63 -14.60
CA TYR A 96 13.84 14.55 -15.12
C TYR A 96 14.67 15.81 -14.81
N ILE A 97 14.10 16.99 -15.05
CA ILE A 97 14.79 18.27 -14.88
C ILE A 97 14.81 18.71 -13.42
N SER A 98 13.74 18.42 -12.66
CA SER A 98 13.69 18.75 -11.22
C SER A 98 14.55 17.84 -10.37
N GLN A 99 14.87 16.63 -10.84
CA GLN A 99 15.85 15.76 -10.20
C GLN A 99 17.24 16.39 -10.32
N LYS A 100 17.77 16.89 -9.19
CA LYS A 100 19.17 17.31 -9.09
C LYS A 100 20.05 16.09 -9.30
N CYS A 101 20.69 16.02 -10.46
CA CYS A 101 21.59 14.94 -10.80
C CYS A 101 22.78 15.50 -11.58
N SER A 102 23.97 15.39 -11.00
CA SER A 102 25.22 15.84 -11.62
C SER A 102 25.82 14.79 -12.55
N ASP A 103 25.64 13.50 -12.23
CA ASP A 103 26.14 12.39 -13.03
C ASP A 103 24.99 11.46 -13.47
N ARG A 104 24.57 11.61 -14.72
CA ARG A 104 23.60 10.70 -15.38
C ARG A 104 24.28 9.55 -16.12
N LEU A 105 25.61 9.48 -16.12
CA LEU A 105 26.42 8.63 -17.01
C LEU A 105 26.17 8.90 -18.51
N GLY A 106 27.07 8.39 -19.36
CA GLY A 106 26.94 8.49 -20.83
C GLY A 106 25.76 7.70 -21.40
N ILE A 107 25.42 7.96 -22.67
CA ILE A 107 24.41 7.18 -23.42
C ILE A 107 24.94 5.75 -23.59
N LEU A 108 24.09 4.75 -23.30
CA LEU A 108 24.45 3.35 -23.48
C LEU A 108 24.25 2.94 -24.95
N PRO A 109 25.12 2.08 -25.51
CA PRO A 109 24.94 1.56 -26.86
C PRO A 109 23.72 0.64 -26.94
N SER A 110 23.09 0.58 -28.11
CA SER A 110 22.02 -0.38 -28.37
C SER A 110 22.57 -1.81 -28.47
N LYS A 111 21.90 -2.76 -27.81
CA LYS A 111 22.25 -4.19 -27.85
C LYS A 111 21.58 -4.86 -29.06
N SER A 112 20.37 -4.45 -29.39
CA SER A 112 19.53 -4.93 -30.49
C SER A 112 19.90 -4.32 -31.84
N GLY A 113 20.42 -3.09 -31.85
CA GLY A 113 20.55 -2.27 -33.05
C GLY A 113 19.21 -1.72 -33.57
N GLU A 114 18.11 -1.88 -32.83
CA GLU A 114 16.78 -1.38 -33.24
C GLU A 114 16.57 0.09 -32.90
N VAL A 115 17.16 0.56 -31.81
CA VAL A 115 16.98 1.93 -31.31
C VAL A 115 18.33 2.63 -31.24
N GLN A 116 18.42 3.82 -31.83
CA GLN A 116 19.48 4.76 -31.52
C GLN A 116 19.09 5.53 -30.26
N TRP A 117 19.72 5.18 -29.13
CA TRP A 117 19.48 5.81 -27.84
C TRP A 117 20.00 7.24 -27.77
N GLN A 118 19.30 8.07 -27.01
CA GLN A 118 19.70 9.44 -26.69
C GLN A 118 19.42 9.77 -25.23
N GLN A 119 19.94 10.90 -24.76
CA GLN A 119 19.49 11.44 -23.47
C GLN A 119 18.01 11.83 -23.57
N PRO A 120 17.22 11.65 -22.50
CA PRO A 120 15.83 12.08 -22.46
C PRO A 120 15.68 13.55 -22.87
N GLU A 121 14.91 13.78 -23.92
CA GLU A 121 14.63 15.09 -24.48
C GLU A 121 13.13 15.40 -24.31
N ARG A 122 12.82 16.45 -23.58
CA ARG A 122 11.43 16.84 -23.30
C ARG A 122 10.69 17.23 -24.58
N LEU A 123 9.47 16.73 -24.74
CA LEU A 123 8.57 17.01 -25.85
C LEU A 123 7.45 17.96 -25.39
N ASP A 124 7.76 19.25 -25.30
CA ASP A 124 6.84 20.26 -24.74
C ASP A 124 5.52 20.45 -25.50
N ASN A 125 5.47 20.01 -26.76
CA ASN A 125 4.28 20.15 -27.62
C ASN A 125 3.46 18.85 -27.72
N LEU A 126 3.86 17.79 -27.03
CA LEU A 126 3.14 16.52 -27.02
C LEU A 126 2.32 16.42 -25.74
N HIS A 127 1.00 16.38 -25.89
CA HIS A 127 0.04 16.18 -24.80
C HIS A 127 -0.97 15.11 -25.20
N PHE A 128 -1.31 14.23 -24.27
CA PHE A 128 -2.30 13.18 -24.42
C PHE A 128 -3.61 13.51 -23.68
N THR A 129 -3.64 14.56 -22.85
CA THR A 129 -4.80 14.95 -22.03
C THR A 129 -5.37 16.33 -22.42
N GLN A 130 -6.69 16.54 -22.22
CA GLN A 130 -7.40 17.78 -22.60
C GLN A 130 -7.07 18.99 -21.70
N ASN A 131 -6.64 18.76 -20.46
CA ASN A 131 -6.40 19.82 -19.48
C ASN A 131 -4.94 20.25 -19.51
N SER A 132 -4.61 21.11 -20.47
CA SER A 132 -3.29 21.69 -20.75
C SER A 132 -2.75 22.66 -19.69
N SER A 133 -3.03 22.41 -18.41
CA SER A 133 -2.09 22.88 -17.39
C SER A 133 -0.94 21.88 -17.40
N SER A 134 0.26 22.36 -17.69
CA SER A 134 1.53 21.68 -18.03
C SER A 134 2.05 20.61 -17.05
N ASN A 135 1.20 20.03 -16.21
CA ASN A 135 1.55 19.34 -14.97
C ASN A 135 0.96 17.92 -14.86
N TYR A 136 0.26 17.44 -15.91
CA TYR A 136 -0.44 16.14 -15.93
C TYR A 136 0.17 15.12 -16.89
N ASP A 137 0.79 15.57 -17.99
CA ASP A 137 1.54 14.73 -18.91
C ASP A 137 2.92 15.33 -19.24
N VAL A 138 3.98 14.60 -18.92
CA VAL A 138 5.36 14.98 -19.30
C VAL A 138 5.92 13.89 -20.21
N ASN A 139 6.39 14.28 -21.39
CA ASN A 139 6.80 13.35 -22.43
C ASN A 139 8.27 13.56 -22.78
N TYR A 140 9.03 12.48 -22.87
CA TYR A 140 10.44 12.51 -23.26
C TYR A 140 10.70 11.58 -24.43
N ARG A 141 11.37 12.09 -25.47
CA ARG A 141 12.00 11.24 -26.48
C ARG A 141 13.30 10.68 -25.90
N VAL A 142 13.43 9.36 -25.88
CA VAL A 142 14.59 8.64 -25.32
C VAL A 142 15.40 7.88 -26.39
N GLY A 143 14.84 7.73 -27.58
CA GLY A 143 15.54 7.10 -28.70
C GLY A 143 14.75 7.21 -29.99
N LYS A 144 15.41 6.84 -31.09
CA LYS A 144 14.82 6.74 -32.41
C LYS A 144 14.95 5.32 -32.95
N PHE A 145 13.85 4.74 -33.43
CA PHE A 145 13.88 3.44 -34.08
C PHE A 145 14.61 3.55 -35.42
N VAL A 146 15.73 2.83 -35.57
CA VAL A 146 16.52 2.77 -36.80
C VAL A 146 16.24 1.51 -37.62
N SER A 147 15.59 0.51 -37.02
CA SER A 147 15.08 -0.69 -37.68
C SER A 147 13.81 -1.20 -36.97
N GLY A 148 13.29 -2.37 -37.38
CA GLY A 148 12.12 -3.01 -36.75
C GLY A 148 10.76 -2.40 -37.12
N LYS A 149 9.72 -2.80 -36.38
CA LYS A 149 8.30 -2.44 -36.63
C LYS A 149 8.06 -0.92 -36.67
N TYR A 150 8.81 -0.17 -35.87
CA TYR A 150 8.65 1.27 -35.70
C TYR A 150 9.75 2.08 -36.39
N GLN A 151 10.50 1.49 -37.32
CA GLN A 151 11.60 2.16 -38.03
C GLN A 151 11.23 3.57 -38.53
N GLY A 152 12.08 4.54 -38.20
CA GLY A 152 11.91 5.96 -38.51
C GLY A 152 11.11 6.73 -37.45
N GLY A 153 10.44 6.03 -36.54
CA GLY A 153 9.68 6.56 -35.42
C GLY A 153 10.52 6.85 -34.18
N ASP A 154 9.88 7.49 -33.19
CA ASP A 154 10.49 7.84 -31.90
C ASP A 154 10.04 6.85 -30.81
N LEU A 155 10.94 6.52 -29.89
CA LEU A 155 10.62 5.88 -28.62
C LEU A 155 10.49 6.98 -27.56
N ILE A 156 9.34 6.98 -26.88
CA ILE A 156 8.91 8.02 -25.96
C ILE A 156 8.64 7.40 -24.59
N ILE A 157 9.11 8.03 -23.52
CA ILE A 157 8.63 7.80 -22.17
C ILE A 157 7.59 8.88 -21.87
N SER A 158 6.37 8.46 -21.60
CA SER A 158 5.26 9.31 -21.20
C SER A 158 5.02 9.15 -19.71
N ILE A 159 4.95 10.27 -19.00
CA ILE A 159 4.63 10.32 -17.59
C ILE A 159 3.27 10.96 -17.48
N ILE A 160 2.26 10.11 -17.38
CA ILE A 160 0.88 10.54 -17.24
C ILE A 160 0.53 10.32 -15.79
N SER A 161 0.23 11.41 -15.09
CA SER A 161 -0.30 11.34 -13.74
C SER A 161 -1.81 11.47 -13.85
N PRO A 162 -2.58 10.35 -13.91
CA PRO A 162 -4.01 10.43 -13.73
C PRO A 162 -4.25 11.00 -12.33
N ASP A 163 -4.71 12.24 -12.32
CA ASP A 163 -5.44 12.88 -11.23
C ASP A 163 -4.64 13.25 -9.98
N GLY A 164 -3.31 13.32 -10.04
CA GLY A 164 -2.51 13.80 -8.89
C GLY A 164 -2.61 12.95 -7.61
N LEU A 165 -3.19 11.74 -7.72
CA LEU A 165 -3.50 10.81 -6.63
C LEU A 165 -2.29 9.93 -6.23
N GLY A 166 -1.11 10.56 -6.21
CA GLY A 166 0.05 10.07 -5.47
C GLY A 166 1.05 9.18 -6.22
N LEU A 167 0.77 8.69 -7.43
CA LEU A 167 1.72 7.83 -8.18
C LEU A 167 2.09 8.40 -9.56
N THR A 168 3.39 8.40 -9.85
CA THR A 168 3.97 8.79 -11.14
C THR A 168 4.23 7.51 -11.95
N GLU A 169 3.47 7.28 -13.02
CA GLU A 169 3.66 6.13 -13.91
C GLU A 169 4.50 6.54 -15.13
N TYR A 170 5.34 5.61 -15.60
CA TYR A 170 6.20 5.79 -16.76
C TYR A 170 5.78 4.77 -17.81
N ASP A 171 5.30 5.27 -18.94
CA ASP A 171 4.78 4.47 -20.03
C ASP A 171 5.64 4.62 -21.28
N HIS A 172 5.98 3.51 -21.91
CA HIS A 172 6.75 3.51 -23.15
C HIS A 172 5.80 3.52 -24.35
N LEU A 173 5.99 4.52 -25.21
CA LEU A 173 5.22 4.71 -26.43
C LEU A 173 6.14 4.68 -27.65
N ALA A 174 5.72 4.02 -28.71
CA ALA A 174 6.30 4.24 -30.04
C ALA A 174 5.46 5.28 -30.80
N SER A 175 6.13 6.21 -31.48
CA SER A 175 5.49 7.18 -32.37
C SER A 175 5.94 6.94 -33.81
N LEU A 176 5.00 6.76 -34.74
CA LEU A 176 5.29 6.58 -36.16
C LEU A 176 4.21 7.23 -37.02
N ASN A 177 4.60 8.14 -37.92
CA ASN A 177 3.71 8.83 -38.85
C ASN A 177 2.50 9.51 -38.17
N GLY A 178 2.73 10.15 -37.02
CA GLY A 178 1.69 10.83 -36.24
C GLY A 178 0.74 9.89 -35.49
N LYS A 179 1.03 8.59 -35.44
CA LYS A 179 0.31 7.60 -34.63
C LYS A 179 1.15 7.16 -33.45
N TYR A 180 0.48 6.82 -32.35
CA TYR A 180 1.11 6.43 -31.09
C TYR A 180 0.68 5.02 -30.67
N TYR A 181 1.64 4.25 -30.16
CA TYR A 181 1.46 2.86 -29.80
C TYR A 181 1.96 2.61 -28.37
N TYR A 182 1.08 2.10 -27.52
CA TYR A 182 1.38 1.77 -26.13
C TYR A 182 2.11 0.44 -26.04
N LEU A 183 3.38 0.46 -25.64
CA LEU A 183 4.22 -0.73 -25.55
C LEU A 183 3.95 -1.41 -24.21
N THR A 184 2.90 -2.23 -24.17
CA THR A 184 2.30 -2.73 -22.92
C THR A 184 3.30 -3.46 -22.02
N LYS A 185 4.23 -4.23 -22.59
CA LYS A 185 5.26 -4.98 -21.84
C LYS A 185 6.17 -4.07 -21.01
N TYR A 186 6.45 -2.85 -21.48
CA TYR A 186 7.44 -1.96 -20.90
C TYR A 186 6.84 -0.83 -20.05
N SER A 187 5.50 -0.78 -19.96
CA SER A 187 4.78 0.39 -19.44
C SER A 187 4.13 0.17 -18.08
N GLY A 188 3.87 1.27 -17.35
CA GLY A 188 3.44 1.29 -15.95
C GLY A 188 1.98 0.94 -15.65
N GLY A 189 1.15 0.76 -16.69
CA GLY A 189 -0.26 0.36 -16.56
C GLY A 189 -1.29 1.49 -16.64
N THR A 190 -0.89 2.69 -17.07
CA THR A 190 -1.80 3.84 -17.25
C THR A 190 -2.92 3.54 -18.26
N PHE A 191 -2.60 2.72 -19.26
CA PHE A 191 -3.52 2.30 -20.31
C PHE A 191 -3.93 0.85 -20.11
N ASP A 192 -5.21 0.54 -20.32
CA ASP A 192 -5.66 -0.84 -20.39
C ASP A 192 -5.12 -1.56 -21.64
N LYS A 193 -5.39 -2.87 -21.72
CA LYS A 193 -4.99 -3.72 -22.85
C LYS A 193 -5.54 -3.27 -24.22
N ASP A 194 -6.56 -2.41 -24.23
CA ASP A 194 -7.18 -1.88 -25.44
C ASP A 194 -6.65 -0.46 -25.77
N GLY A 195 -5.67 0.04 -25.00
CA GLY A 195 -5.06 1.36 -25.17
C GLY A 195 -5.93 2.50 -24.66
N LYS A 196 -6.94 2.21 -23.84
CA LYS A 196 -7.78 3.23 -23.20
C LYS A 196 -7.19 3.63 -21.85
N LEU A 197 -7.21 4.92 -21.58
CA LEU A 197 -6.93 5.46 -20.25
C LEU A 197 -8.03 5.00 -19.29
N ASN A 198 -7.67 4.54 -18.10
CA ASN A 198 -8.62 4.04 -17.11
C ASN A 198 -9.61 5.11 -16.60
N TYR A 199 -9.35 6.39 -16.87
CA TYR A 199 -10.08 7.53 -16.28
C TYR A 199 -10.64 8.51 -17.32
N TRP A 200 -10.13 8.50 -18.56
CA TRP A 200 -10.37 9.55 -19.58
C TRP A 200 -10.31 9.02 -21.01
N ASP A 201 -10.90 9.70 -21.98
CA ASP A 201 -10.55 9.48 -23.39
C ASP A 201 -9.36 10.39 -23.76
N PRO A 202 -8.21 9.85 -24.25
CA PRO A 202 -7.08 10.68 -24.64
C PRO A 202 -7.41 11.57 -25.84
N ILE A 203 -6.82 12.77 -25.93
CA ILE A 203 -7.00 13.65 -27.10
C ILE A 203 -6.35 13.10 -28.37
N ILE A 204 -5.35 12.25 -28.19
CA ILE A 204 -4.69 11.53 -29.27
C ILE A 204 -4.99 10.05 -29.09
N LYS A 205 -5.48 9.41 -30.15
CA LYS A 205 -5.73 7.97 -30.13
C LYS A 205 -4.41 7.20 -29.97
N ILE A 206 -4.36 6.35 -28.96
CA ILE A 206 -3.25 5.42 -28.71
C ILE A 206 -3.74 4.00 -28.99
N SER A 207 -2.89 3.17 -29.59
CA SER A 207 -3.19 1.76 -29.84
C SER A 207 -2.27 0.88 -29.01
N ALA A 208 -2.79 -0.12 -28.30
CA ALA A 208 -1.95 -1.06 -27.57
C ALA A 208 -1.14 -1.96 -28.52
N ASP A 209 0.09 -2.27 -28.13
CA ASP A 209 0.97 -3.23 -28.77
C ASP A 209 1.59 -4.14 -27.71
N SER A 210 0.90 -5.25 -27.43
CA SER A 210 1.31 -6.24 -26.43
C SER A 210 2.45 -7.14 -26.90
N ASP A 211 2.67 -7.23 -28.21
CA ASP A 211 3.55 -8.22 -28.82
C ASP A 211 4.93 -7.63 -29.16
N PHE A 212 5.11 -6.33 -28.98
CA PHE A 212 6.38 -5.66 -29.23
C PHE A 212 7.42 -6.03 -28.16
N ILE A 213 8.61 -6.39 -28.65
CA ILE A 213 9.76 -6.76 -27.82
C ILE A 213 10.94 -5.89 -28.24
N LEU A 214 11.60 -5.30 -27.25
CA LEU A 214 12.85 -4.56 -27.41
C LEU A 214 13.86 -5.10 -26.39
N SER A 215 14.77 -5.96 -26.86
CA SER A 215 15.72 -6.65 -25.97
C SER A 215 16.65 -5.71 -25.20
N ASP A 216 16.82 -4.47 -25.64
CA ASP A 216 17.58 -3.43 -24.95
C ASP A 216 16.98 -3.10 -23.57
N LEU A 217 15.67 -3.30 -23.40
CA LEU A 217 14.92 -3.05 -22.17
C LEU A 217 14.59 -4.37 -21.42
N ASP A 218 15.04 -5.52 -21.93
CA ASP A 218 14.84 -6.82 -21.28
C ASP A 218 16.01 -7.13 -20.34
N PHE A 219 15.79 -6.89 -19.05
CA PHE A 219 16.75 -7.18 -18.00
C PHE A 219 16.51 -8.57 -17.37
N PRO A 220 17.57 -9.28 -16.94
CA PRO A 220 17.43 -10.61 -16.36
C PRO A 220 16.67 -10.57 -15.02
N GLN A 221 15.75 -11.50 -14.79
CA GLN A 221 14.99 -11.56 -13.53
C GLN A 221 15.89 -11.78 -12.28
N SER A 222 17.06 -12.39 -12.49
CA SER A 222 18.07 -12.53 -11.45
C SER A 222 19.47 -12.36 -12.01
N ILE A 223 20.35 -11.76 -11.20
CA ILE A 223 21.77 -11.56 -11.48
C ILE A 223 22.56 -12.28 -10.39
N VAL A 224 23.70 -12.89 -10.74
CA VAL A 224 24.61 -13.51 -9.77
C VAL A 224 25.95 -12.80 -9.83
N ASP A 225 26.41 -12.29 -8.68
CA ASP A 225 27.78 -11.81 -8.54
C ASP A 225 28.72 -13.02 -8.34
N GLU A 226 29.39 -13.42 -9.41
CA GLU A 226 30.30 -14.57 -9.42
C GLU A 226 31.46 -14.48 -8.41
N ARG A 227 31.75 -13.28 -7.87
CA ARG A 227 32.85 -13.08 -6.92
C ARG A 227 32.53 -13.57 -5.52
N ASN A 228 31.26 -13.50 -5.12
CA ASN A 228 30.80 -13.81 -3.76
C ASN A 228 29.52 -14.67 -3.74
N GLY A 229 28.98 -15.05 -4.89
CA GLY A 229 27.76 -15.84 -5.02
C GLY A 229 26.48 -15.06 -4.70
N ALA A 230 26.54 -13.74 -4.53
CA ALA A 230 25.36 -12.94 -4.19
C ALA A 230 24.35 -13.01 -5.33
N LYS A 231 23.13 -13.47 -5.02
CA LYS A 231 22.02 -13.48 -5.97
C LYS A 231 21.18 -12.23 -5.79
N LEU A 232 21.07 -11.42 -6.83
CA LEU A 232 20.15 -10.29 -6.91
C LEU A 232 18.91 -10.71 -7.69
N VAL A 233 17.74 -10.24 -7.29
CA VAL A 233 16.48 -10.42 -8.00
C VAL A 233 15.87 -9.07 -8.30
N GLN A 234 15.26 -8.94 -9.48
CA GLN A 234 14.63 -7.69 -9.88
C GLN A 234 13.54 -7.32 -8.84
N ALA A 235 13.59 -6.09 -8.33
CA ALA A 235 12.57 -5.62 -7.43
C ALA A 235 11.25 -5.45 -8.21
N PRO A 236 10.09 -5.82 -7.65
CA PRO A 236 8.83 -5.66 -8.34
C PRO A 236 8.62 -4.18 -8.73
N ALA A 237 8.16 -3.95 -9.96
CA ALA A 237 7.90 -2.61 -10.50
C ALA A 237 6.72 -1.89 -9.82
N SER A 238 6.12 -2.49 -8.78
CA SER A 238 4.96 -1.94 -8.09
C SER A 238 5.34 -0.61 -7.42
N GLY A 239 4.86 0.47 -8.06
CA GLY A 239 5.20 1.88 -7.83
C GLY A 239 4.81 2.42 -6.45
N PHE A 240 5.50 1.96 -5.43
CA PHE A 240 5.55 2.57 -4.12
C PHE A 240 6.94 2.52 -3.49
N PHE A 241 7.83 1.70 -4.05
CA PHE A 241 9.24 1.78 -3.76
C PHE A 241 9.73 3.16 -4.20
N ARG A 242 10.28 3.94 -3.25
CA ARG A 242 11.28 4.93 -3.61
C ARG A 242 12.20 4.28 -4.64
N ASN A 243 12.43 4.94 -5.77
CA ASN A 243 13.48 4.58 -6.71
C ASN A 243 13.25 3.40 -7.68
N SER A 244 12.05 2.82 -7.88
CA SER A 244 11.93 1.72 -8.87
C SER A 244 11.84 2.19 -10.32
N ASN A 245 11.15 3.30 -10.59
CA ASN A 245 10.95 3.82 -11.96
C ASN A 245 11.25 5.32 -12.02
N GLU A 246 12.45 5.74 -11.70
CA GLU A 246 12.88 7.13 -11.94
C GLU A 246 13.98 7.16 -12.98
N PHE A 247 14.30 8.34 -13.49
CA PHE A 247 15.53 8.52 -14.25
C PHE A 247 16.75 8.21 -13.39
N PHE A 248 17.68 7.47 -13.97
CA PHE A 248 18.90 7.06 -13.30
C PHE A 248 19.76 8.27 -12.95
N CYS A 249 20.29 8.24 -11.73
CA CYS A 249 21.27 9.20 -11.25
C CYS A 249 22.37 8.45 -10.49
N ALA A 250 23.63 8.68 -10.88
CA ALA A 250 24.80 8.07 -10.26
C ALA A 250 25.27 8.84 -9.03
N ASP A 251 24.77 10.06 -8.80
CA ASP A 251 25.06 10.82 -7.59
C ASP A 251 24.80 9.94 -6.37
N HIS A 252 25.75 9.92 -5.42
CA HIS A 252 25.67 9.12 -4.19
C HIS A 252 25.69 7.60 -4.38
N LEU A 253 25.81 7.10 -5.61
CA LEU A 253 25.96 5.68 -5.89
C LEU A 253 27.43 5.30 -6.07
N VAL A 254 27.75 4.05 -5.71
CA VAL A 254 29.05 3.43 -5.96
C VAL A 254 28.86 2.17 -6.78
N LYS A 255 29.72 1.98 -7.78
CA LYS A 255 29.74 0.76 -8.59
C LYS A 255 30.23 -0.41 -7.74
N VAL A 256 29.47 -1.51 -7.74
CA VAL A 256 29.75 -2.72 -6.97
C VAL A 256 30.42 -3.79 -7.85
N PHE A 257 29.86 -4.04 -9.04
CA PHE A 257 30.37 -4.95 -10.06
C PHE A 257 29.79 -4.66 -11.45
N THR A 258 30.20 -5.45 -12.43
CA THR A 258 29.64 -5.46 -13.79
C THR A 258 29.14 -6.87 -14.08
N ASP A 259 27.87 -7.00 -14.42
CA ASP A 259 27.29 -8.21 -14.97
C ASP A 259 27.45 -8.21 -16.51
N PRO A 260 27.82 -9.34 -17.14
CA PRO A 260 28.01 -9.40 -18.59
C PRO A 260 26.78 -9.06 -19.43
N VAL A 261 25.57 -9.26 -18.89
CA VAL A 261 24.29 -9.05 -19.58
C VAL A 261 23.65 -7.74 -19.15
N ALA A 262 23.54 -7.50 -17.85
CA ALA A 262 22.83 -6.37 -17.28
C ALA A 262 23.66 -5.07 -17.29
N GLY A 263 24.99 -5.16 -17.26
CA GLY A 263 25.91 -4.02 -17.27
C GLY A 263 26.42 -3.68 -15.88
N ASP A 264 26.71 -2.39 -15.63
CA ASP A 264 27.24 -1.94 -14.34
C ASP A 264 26.15 -1.89 -13.26
N ILE A 265 26.45 -2.47 -12.09
CA ILE A 265 25.57 -2.53 -10.93
C ILE A 265 26.10 -1.58 -9.86
N TYR A 266 25.21 -0.73 -9.36
CA TYR A 266 25.50 0.29 -8.37
C TYR A 266 24.71 0.06 -7.08
N THR A 267 25.18 0.60 -5.96
CA THR A 267 24.46 0.64 -4.66
C THR A 267 24.65 2.01 -4.02
N GLU A 268 23.83 2.41 -3.05
CA GLU A 268 24.06 3.65 -2.31
C GLU A 268 25.37 3.62 -1.51
N SER A 269 26.09 4.75 -1.49
CA SER A 269 27.21 4.97 -0.59
C SER A 269 26.71 5.34 0.80
N ALA A 270 27.18 4.64 1.84
CA ALA A 270 26.91 5.02 3.23
C ALA A 270 27.43 6.44 3.58
N ALA A 271 28.41 6.95 2.83
CA ALA A 271 29.01 8.28 3.04
C ALA A 271 28.20 9.44 2.45
N ALA A 272 27.12 9.16 1.70
CA ALA A 272 26.39 10.15 0.93
C ALA A 272 25.43 11.06 1.73
N GLY A 273 25.22 10.78 3.02
CA GLY A 273 24.28 11.55 3.85
C GLY A 273 22.82 11.28 3.45
N GLY A 274 22.23 10.23 4.01
CA GLY A 274 20.84 9.83 3.81
C GLY A 274 20.56 8.48 4.46
N ASN A 275 19.30 8.06 4.55
CA ASN A 275 18.94 6.68 4.92
C ASN A 275 18.97 5.83 3.63
N PRO A 276 20.01 5.02 3.38
CA PRO A 276 20.09 4.19 2.18
C PRO A 276 18.98 3.14 2.20
N SER A 277 18.42 2.84 1.02
CA SER A 277 17.45 1.76 0.89
C SER A 277 18.12 0.40 0.72
N TYR A 278 19.44 0.35 0.48
CA TYR A 278 20.25 -0.85 0.27
C TYR A 278 19.81 -1.66 -0.96
N GLY A 279 19.38 -0.95 -2.00
CA GLY A 279 19.03 -1.53 -3.30
C GLY A 279 20.25 -1.65 -4.21
N PHE A 280 20.08 -2.35 -5.33
CA PHE A 280 21.05 -2.42 -6.41
C PHE A 280 20.43 -1.81 -7.67
N TYR A 281 21.19 -0.96 -8.35
CA TYR A 281 20.66 -0.11 -9.43
C TYR A 281 21.45 -0.29 -10.70
N ILE A 282 20.73 -0.31 -11.82
CA ILE A 282 21.29 -0.40 -13.16
C ILE A 282 20.71 0.75 -13.98
N LYS A 283 21.55 1.38 -14.81
CA LYS A 283 21.09 2.35 -15.80
C LYS A 283 20.57 1.60 -17.03
N SER A 284 19.32 1.84 -17.40
CA SER A 284 18.73 1.38 -18.66
C SER A 284 19.12 2.30 -19.84
N PRO A 285 19.19 1.79 -21.09
CA PRO A 285 19.53 2.59 -22.26
C PRO A 285 18.61 3.81 -22.50
N ASP A 286 17.35 3.73 -22.10
CA ASP A 286 16.38 4.84 -22.13
C ASP A 286 16.59 5.88 -21.02
N GLY A 287 17.60 5.70 -20.16
CA GLY A 287 17.92 6.58 -19.05
C GLY A 287 17.19 6.25 -17.75
N MET A 288 16.31 5.25 -17.73
CA MET A 288 15.60 4.82 -16.53
C MET A 288 16.52 4.02 -15.58
N LYS A 289 16.16 4.01 -14.30
CA LYS A 289 16.78 3.17 -13.27
C LYS A 289 16.04 1.83 -13.21
N ILE A 290 16.78 0.73 -13.24
CA ILE A 290 16.26 -0.61 -12.95
C ILE A 290 16.76 -1.03 -11.58
N THR A 291 15.84 -1.50 -10.74
CA THR A 291 16.12 -1.79 -9.33
C THR A 291 16.10 -3.29 -9.05
N TYR A 292 17.08 -3.74 -8.29
CA TYR A 292 17.26 -5.10 -7.80
C TYR A 292 17.42 -5.09 -6.29
N GLN A 293 17.12 -6.22 -5.67
CA GLN A 293 17.35 -6.47 -4.26
C GLN A 293 18.15 -7.76 -4.07
N LEU A 294 18.89 -7.86 -2.96
CA LEU A 294 19.53 -9.11 -2.58
C LEU A 294 18.46 -10.17 -2.27
N ASN A 295 18.60 -11.34 -2.88
CA ASN A 295 17.80 -12.50 -2.58
C ASN A 295 18.37 -13.22 -1.35
N ILE A 296 17.63 -13.19 -0.25
CA ILE A 296 17.94 -13.92 0.98
C ILE A 296 17.22 -15.26 0.89
N ASP A 297 17.94 -16.31 0.53
CA ASP A 297 17.36 -17.61 0.14
C ASP A 297 16.91 -18.49 1.32
N PHE A 298 17.37 -18.19 2.53
CA PHE A 298 16.96 -18.90 3.74
C PHE A 298 15.67 -18.33 4.36
N ILE A 299 14.96 -17.41 3.72
CA ILE A 299 13.64 -16.96 4.15
C ILE A 299 12.64 -17.02 3.00
N GLY A 300 11.53 -17.74 3.20
CA GLY A 300 10.50 -17.95 2.20
C GLY A 300 9.43 -16.85 2.19
N PRO A 301 8.42 -16.99 1.31
CA PRO A 301 7.23 -16.13 1.29
C PRO A 301 6.45 -16.14 2.61
N ASP A 302 6.52 -17.24 3.37
CA ASP A 302 5.94 -17.40 4.71
C ASP A 302 6.65 -16.58 5.79
N LYS A 303 7.76 -15.90 5.43
CA LYS A 303 8.58 -15.09 6.33
C LYS A 303 9.17 -15.87 7.51
N VAL A 304 9.29 -17.19 7.42
CA VAL A 304 9.92 -18.03 8.45
C VAL A 304 11.35 -18.40 8.01
N PRO A 305 12.40 -17.81 8.62
CA PRO A 305 13.78 -18.18 8.32
C PRO A 305 14.08 -19.67 8.57
N LEU A 306 14.70 -20.32 7.58
CA LEU A 306 15.26 -21.67 7.61
C LEU A 306 16.61 -21.67 8.35
N VAL A 307 16.55 -21.43 9.66
CA VAL A 307 17.71 -21.40 10.56
C VAL A 307 17.68 -22.60 11.50
N ASN A 308 18.83 -23.26 11.64
CA ASN A 308 19.09 -24.25 12.68
C ASN A 308 19.75 -23.56 13.86
N TRP A 309 19.06 -23.50 15.01
CA TRP A 309 19.60 -22.89 16.21
C TRP A 309 20.59 -23.82 16.92
N ASN A 310 21.55 -23.24 17.64
CA ASN A 310 22.57 -24.01 18.37
C ASN A 310 21.99 -24.89 19.51
N ASP A 311 20.76 -24.62 19.96
CA ASP A 311 20.05 -25.45 20.93
C ASP A 311 19.29 -26.63 20.30
N GLY A 312 19.45 -26.84 18.98
CA GLY A 312 18.82 -27.92 18.22
C GLY A 312 17.36 -27.65 17.82
N THR A 313 16.80 -26.49 18.22
CA THR A 313 15.45 -26.11 17.80
C THR A 313 15.44 -25.57 16.37
N LYS A 314 14.29 -25.69 15.70
CA LYS A 314 14.03 -25.03 14.41
C LYS A 314 13.21 -23.78 14.63
N ASN A 315 13.46 -22.75 13.84
CA ASN A 315 12.63 -21.57 13.84
C ASN A 315 11.20 -21.90 13.36
N LYS A 316 10.21 -21.29 14.00
CA LYS A 316 8.79 -21.34 13.61
C LYS A 316 8.16 -19.96 13.51
N ASP A 317 8.88 -18.93 13.97
CA ASP A 317 8.37 -17.58 14.04
C ASP A 317 8.70 -16.84 12.74
N GLU A 318 7.85 -15.88 12.41
CA GLU A 318 8.05 -14.99 11.28
C GLU A 318 9.06 -13.87 11.63
N TYR A 319 9.88 -13.48 10.67
CA TYR A 319 10.84 -12.40 10.81
C TYR A 319 10.77 -11.43 9.62
N SER A 320 10.96 -10.14 9.92
CA SER A 320 11.26 -9.12 8.92
C SER A 320 12.76 -8.85 8.88
N TYR A 321 13.33 -8.81 7.68
CA TYR A 321 14.69 -8.35 7.40
C TYR A 321 14.72 -6.98 6.70
N GLN A 322 13.57 -6.31 6.64
CA GLN A 322 13.39 -4.98 6.08
C GLN A 322 13.11 -4.01 7.24
N ALA A 323 13.66 -2.80 7.16
CA ALA A 323 13.44 -1.79 8.17
C ALA A 323 11.97 -1.34 8.08
N ILE A 324 11.21 -1.60 9.14
CA ILE A 324 9.80 -1.20 9.28
C ILE A 324 9.78 0.04 10.18
N GLY A 325 9.26 1.16 9.67
CA GLY A 325 9.12 2.40 10.43
C GLY A 325 7.87 3.16 9.99
N GLY A 326 7.01 3.52 10.95
CA GLY A 326 5.70 4.09 10.64
C GLY A 326 4.92 3.19 9.69
N CYS A 327 4.21 3.79 8.73
CA CYS A 327 3.24 3.09 7.88
C CYS A 327 3.79 2.23 6.74
N GLY A 328 5.04 1.81 6.84
CA GLY A 328 5.67 1.07 5.78
C GLY A 328 7.09 0.61 6.05
N GLN A 329 7.62 -0.02 5.02
CA GLN A 329 9.04 -0.35 4.91
C GLN A 329 9.77 0.85 4.29
N SER A 330 11.03 1.10 4.64
CA SER A 330 11.82 2.16 3.99
C SER A 330 12.97 1.64 3.13
N ASN A 331 13.36 0.37 3.32
CA ASN A 331 14.59 -0.21 2.80
C ASN A 331 14.37 -1.65 2.29
N PHE A 332 15.17 -2.07 1.30
CA PHE A 332 15.23 -3.46 0.82
C PHE A 332 15.86 -4.42 1.84
N ARG A 333 16.70 -3.91 2.74
CA ARG A 333 17.30 -4.64 3.88
C ARG A 333 17.46 -3.71 5.08
N ASP A 334 17.24 -4.24 6.29
CA ASP A 334 17.55 -3.57 7.56
C ASP A 334 19.02 -3.85 7.91
N VAL A 335 19.91 -2.93 7.56
CA VAL A 335 21.33 -3.06 7.91
C VAL A 335 21.57 -2.49 9.31
N ALA A 336 22.21 -3.28 10.16
CA ALA A 336 22.58 -2.90 11.52
C ALA A 336 24.04 -2.47 11.60
N ASP A 337 24.29 -1.40 12.35
CA ASP A 337 25.62 -1.00 12.78
C ASP A 337 26.01 -1.79 14.04
N VAL A 338 26.54 -3.00 13.85
CA VAL A 338 26.95 -3.93 14.91
C VAL A 338 28.27 -4.59 14.54
N SER A 339 29.06 -4.96 15.55
CA SER A 339 30.33 -5.66 15.37
C SER A 339 30.30 -7.10 15.87
N LEU A 340 31.18 -7.96 15.36
CA LEU A 340 31.39 -9.33 15.89
C LEU A 340 31.83 -9.34 17.38
N GLY A 341 32.31 -8.19 17.90
CA GLY A 341 32.63 -8.01 19.32
C GLY A 341 31.38 -8.09 20.20
N GLU A 342 30.23 -7.64 19.70
CA GLU A 342 28.95 -7.58 20.41
C GLU A 342 28.08 -8.82 20.18
N LEU A 343 28.43 -9.62 19.17
CA LEU A 343 27.61 -10.71 18.66
C LEU A 343 28.22 -12.09 18.93
N LYS A 344 27.37 -13.07 19.27
CA LYS A 344 27.72 -14.49 19.33
C LYS A 344 26.97 -15.25 18.26
N GLN A 345 27.59 -16.28 17.68
CA GLN A 345 26.89 -17.20 16.81
C GLN A 345 25.82 -17.95 17.61
N ILE A 346 24.57 -17.92 17.13
CA ILE A 346 23.42 -18.58 17.78
C ILE A 346 22.79 -19.67 16.91
N GLY A 347 23.26 -19.84 15.68
CA GLY A 347 22.79 -20.85 14.75
C GLY A 347 23.53 -20.77 13.42
N ALA A 348 22.96 -21.46 12.43
CA ALA A 348 23.35 -21.35 11.03
C ALA A 348 22.14 -21.47 10.10
N THR A 349 22.22 -20.86 8.92
CA THR A 349 21.26 -21.07 7.82
C THR A 349 21.30 -22.52 7.33
N PHE A 350 20.35 -22.92 6.49
CA PHE A 350 20.37 -24.24 5.85
C PHE A 350 21.63 -24.49 4.98
N SER A 351 22.20 -23.43 4.39
CA SER A 351 23.46 -23.49 3.65
C SER A 351 24.72 -23.51 4.55
N GLY A 352 24.55 -23.45 5.87
CA GLY A 352 25.64 -23.51 6.85
C GLY A 352 26.26 -22.16 7.20
N GLU A 353 25.68 -21.05 6.74
CA GLU A 353 26.18 -19.71 7.05
C GLU A 353 25.84 -19.32 8.49
N PRO A 354 26.77 -18.71 9.24
CA PRO A 354 26.53 -18.37 10.63
C PRO A 354 25.46 -17.27 10.76
N VAL A 355 24.57 -17.44 11.74
CA VAL A 355 23.68 -16.37 12.21
C VAL A 355 24.03 -16.02 13.65
N TYR A 356 23.81 -14.76 14.00
CA TYR A 356 24.32 -14.15 15.22
C TYR A 356 23.20 -13.53 16.05
N GLY A 357 23.39 -13.49 17.37
CA GLY A 357 22.58 -12.71 18.29
C GLY A 357 23.48 -11.95 19.25
N TYR A 358 22.91 -11.03 20.03
CA TYR A 358 23.67 -10.29 21.02
C TYR A 358 24.32 -11.21 22.07
N LYS A 359 25.57 -10.90 22.44
CA LYS A 359 26.24 -11.55 23.58
C LYS A 359 25.54 -11.19 24.89
N ASP A 360 25.28 -9.89 25.06
CA ASP A 360 24.58 -9.32 26.21
C ASP A 360 23.05 -9.42 26.01
N GLY A 361 22.38 -10.07 26.94
CA GLY A 361 20.91 -10.15 26.95
C GLY A 361 20.23 -8.82 27.25
N ASN A 362 20.97 -7.80 27.70
CA ASN A 362 20.49 -6.44 27.98
C ASN A 362 21.02 -5.42 26.97
N ALA A 363 21.43 -5.86 25.78
CA ALA A 363 21.75 -4.94 24.69
C ALA A 363 20.60 -3.94 24.50
N GLN A 364 20.91 -2.65 24.33
CA GLN A 364 19.91 -1.58 24.35
C GLN A 364 18.76 -1.81 23.36
N GLU A 365 19.05 -2.31 22.15
CA GLU A 365 18.01 -2.63 21.16
C GLU A 365 17.00 -3.69 21.67
N LEU A 366 17.43 -4.67 22.47
CA LEU A 366 16.55 -5.66 23.06
C LEU A 366 15.66 -5.05 24.16
N VAL A 367 16.22 -4.15 24.96
CA VAL A 367 15.50 -3.42 26.01
C VAL A 367 14.42 -2.53 25.37
N ASP A 368 14.81 -1.72 24.38
CA ASP A 368 13.91 -0.81 23.67
C ASP A 368 12.76 -1.56 22.98
N LEU A 369 13.09 -2.70 22.33
CA LEU A 369 12.09 -3.54 21.67
C LEU A 369 11.12 -4.17 22.68
N TYR A 370 11.61 -4.63 23.84
CA TYR A 370 10.74 -5.17 24.88
C TYR A 370 9.85 -4.09 25.51
N GLU A 371 10.37 -2.90 25.76
CA GLU A 371 9.60 -1.80 26.34
C GLU A 371 8.50 -1.32 25.39
N SER A 372 8.81 -1.21 24.09
CA SER A 372 7.86 -0.79 23.04
C SER A 372 6.90 -1.88 22.57
N TYR A 373 7.15 -3.16 22.88
CA TYR A 373 6.28 -4.28 22.54
C TYR A 373 4.87 -4.11 23.13
N TYR A 374 3.90 -3.93 22.23
CA TYR A 374 2.47 -3.82 22.54
C TYR A 374 1.85 -5.17 22.88
N ILE A 375 0.89 -5.16 23.80
CA ILE A 375 0.16 -6.35 24.24
C ILE A 375 -1.33 -6.06 24.20
N PRO A 376 -2.11 -6.84 23.43
CA PRO A 376 -3.55 -6.71 23.40
C PRO A 376 -4.18 -6.84 24.78
N GLN A 377 -5.30 -6.13 25.01
CA GLN A 377 -6.03 -6.22 26.26
C GLN A 377 -6.39 -7.67 26.61
N GLY A 378 -6.08 -8.08 27.84
CA GLY A 378 -6.33 -9.44 28.34
C GLY A 378 -5.18 -10.43 28.13
N GLN A 379 -4.10 -10.05 27.44
CA GLN A 379 -2.88 -10.85 27.35
C GLN A 379 -1.83 -10.43 28.39
N VAL A 380 -0.95 -11.37 28.75
CA VAL A 380 0.13 -11.16 29.74
C VAL A 380 1.45 -10.93 29.01
N LYS A 381 2.21 -9.91 29.43
CA LYS A 381 3.57 -9.66 28.94
C LYS A 381 4.47 -10.84 29.29
N PRO A 382 5.14 -11.48 28.30
CA PRO A 382 6.15 -12.48 28.62
C PRO A 382 7.23 -11.84 29.50
N SER A 383 7.90 -12.64 30.33
CA SER A 383 9.04 -12.12 31.08
C SER A 383 10.14 -11.66 30.11
N TYR A 384 10.98 -10.72 30.54
CA TYR A 384 12.12 -10.27 29.71
C TYR A 384 13.03 -11.44 29.33
N GLN A 385 13.21 -12.40 30.24
CA GLN A 385 14.01 -13.60 29.99
C GLN A 385 13.38 -14.48 28.88
N ASP A 386 12.07 -14.70 28.93
CA ASP A 386 11.37 -15.47 27.88
C ASP A 386 11.37 -14.73 26.54
N PHE A 387 11.23 -13.40 26.58
CA PHE A 387 11.36 -12.54 25.41
C PHE A 387 12.73 -12.70 24.76
N VAL A 388 13.84 -12.54 25.50
CA VAL A 388 15.19 -12.72 24.95
C VAL A 388 15.41 -14.15 24.45
N ALA A 389 14.91 -15.16 25.17
CA ALA A 389 15.01 -16.57 24.77
C ALA A 389 14.25 -16.88 23.46
N SER A 390 13.21 -16.11 23.14
CA SER A 390 12.47 -16.22 21.87
C SER A 390 13.18 -15.60 20.67
N ARG A 391 14.42 -15.09 20.85
CA ARG A 391 15.27 -14.52 19.78
C ARG A 391 14.55 -13.41 19.03
N PRO A 392 14.20 -12.30 19.70
CA PRO A 392 13.40 -11.23 19.10
C PRO A 392 14.16 -10.51 17.99
N VAL A 393 15.50 -10.59 18.00
CA VAL A 393 16.39 -10.10 16.96
C VAL A 393 17.50 -11.12 16.70
N PHE A 394 17.85 -11.34 15.44
CA PHE A 394 19.11 -11.98 15.04
C PHE A 394 19.74 -11.26 13.84
N PHE A 395 21.00 -11.57 13.54
CA PHE A 395 21.77 -10.95 12.48
C PHE A 395 22.38 -12.00 11.56
N TRP A 396 22.46 -11.68 10.27
CA TRP A 396 23.19 -12.46 9.27
C TRP A 396 24.12 -11.52 8.50
N LYS A 397 25.33 -11.99 8.18
CA LYS A 397 26.29 -11.18 7.43
C LYS A 397 26.10 -11.45 5.94
N ASP A 398 25.69 -10.44 5.19
CA ASP A 398 25.42 -10.59 3.77
C ASP A 398 26.73 -10.76 2.95
N PRO A 399 26.64 -11.18 1.67
CA PRO A 399 27.80 -11.36 0.79
C PRO A 399 28.63 -10.08 0.53
N PHE A 400 28.10 -8.90 0.90
CA PHE A 400 28.80 -7.62 0.81
C PHE A 400 29.40 -7.19 2.16
N GLY A 401 29.29 -8.04 3.18
CA GLY A 401 29.90 -7.88 4.48
C GLY A 401 29.08 -7.07 5.49
N MET A 402 27.84 -6.70 5.16
CA MET A 402 26.95 -5.95 6.04
C MET A 402 26.16 -6.87 6.94
N PHE A 403 25.88 -6.45 8.18
CA PHE A 403 24.97 -7.19 9.06
C PHE A 403 23.53 -6.82 8.76
N VAL A 404 22.76 -7.77 8.24
CA VAL A 404 21.32 -7.65 8.07
C VAL A 404 20.64 -8.10 9.35
N ARG A 405 19.80 -7.24 9.90
CA ARG A 405 18.99 -7.48 11.08
C ARG A 405 17.69 -8.18 10.69
N PHE A 406 17.32 -9.19 11.45
CA PHE A 406 16.04 -9.88 11.38
C PHE A 406 15.30 -9.65 12.69
N LYS A 407 14.13 -9.02 12.62
CA LYS A 407 13.25 -8.76 13.78
C LYS A 407 12.08 -9.72 13.75
N ASN A 408 11.83 -10.43 14.84
CA ASN A 408 10.68 -11.31 14.98
C ASN A 408 9.41 -10.45 14.92
N THR A 409 8.52 -10.75 13.96
CA THR A 409 7.35 -9.90 13.68
C THR A 409 6.33 -9.89 14.81
N LYS A 410 6.39 -10.88 15.71
CA LYS A 410 5.60 -10.91 16.95
C LYS A 410 5.90 -9.72 17.86
N TYR A 411 7.14 -9.24 17.86
CA TYR A 411 7.58 -8.14 18.73
C TYR A 411 7.79 -6.83 17.99
N ALA A 412 7.58 -6.82 16.67
CA ALA A 412 7.61 -5.59 15.91
C ALA A 412 6.55 -4.62 16.47
N PRO A 413 6.85 -3.32 16.59
CA PRO A 413 5.85 -2.35 16.96
C PRO A 413 4.66 -2.49 16.00
N MET A 414 3.44 -2.45 16.54
CA MET A 414 2.22 -2.38 15.73
C MET A 414 2.18 -1.02 15.04
N ALA A 415 2.91 -0.89 13.94
CA ALA A 415 2.56 0.07 12.92
C ALA A 415 1.40 -0.55 12.15
N GLU A 416 0.18 -0.36 12.66
CA GLU A 416 -1.01 -0.56 11.85
C GLU A 416 -0.96 0.52 10.78
N CYS A 417 -0.80 0.15 9.51
CA CYS A 417 -0.48 1.13 8.47
C CYS A 417 -1.68 1.53 7.65
N ALA A 418 -2.65 0.63 7.52
CA ALA A 418 -3.90 0.88 6.84
C ALA A 418 -5.01 0.11 7.53
N LYS A 419 -6.22 0.70 7.54
CA LYS A 419 -7.44 0.02 8.01
C LYS A 419 -8.55 0.11 6.98
N PRO A 420 -8.52 -0.73 5.93
CA PRO A 420 -9.54 -0.69 4.91
C PRO A 420 -10.75 -1.58 5.24
N VAL A 421 -11.91 -1.14 4.75
CA VAL A 421 -13.14 -1.93 4.71
C VAL A 421 -13.57 -2.13 3.27
N ILE A 422 -14.15 -3.28 2.95
CA ILE A 422 -14.65 -3.64 1.62
C ILE A 422 -16.14 -3.90 1.67
N TYR A 423 -16.88 -3.13 0.87
CA TYR A 423 -18.31 -3.30 0.60
C TYR A 423 -18.50 -4.00 -0.75
N LEU A 424 -19.49 -4.88 -0.81
CA LEU A 424 -19.87 -5.61 -2.03
C LEU A 424 -21.35 -5.32 -2.34
N TYR A 425 -21.63 -4.75 -3.51
CA TYR A 425 -22.99 -4.40 -3.96
C TYR A 425 -23.32 -5.11 -5.29
N PRO A 426 -23.66 -6.41 -5.25
CA PRO A 426 -24.11 -7.12 -6.44
C PRO A 426 -25.52 -6.71 -6.87
N GLU A 427 -25.91 -6.95 -8.12
CA GLU A 427 -27.27 -6.63 -8.60
C GLU A 427 -28.35 -7.56 -8.02
N LYS A 428 -27.95 -8.76 -7.59
CA LYS A 428 -28.78 -9.75 -6.92
C LYS A 428 -27.93 -10.48 -5.89
N GLN A 429 -28.59 -11.07 -4.89
CA GLN A 429 -27.89 -11.91 -3.92
C GLN A 429 -27.06 -12.98 -4.64
N GLN A 430 -25.76 -13.05 -4.34
CA GLN A 430 -24.86 -14.01 -4.95
C GLN A 430 -23.65 -14.32 -4.07
N GLU A 431 -23.06 -15.50 -4.29
CA GLU A 431 -21.79 -15.85 -3.68
C GLU A 431 -20.65 -15.06 -4.32
N VAL A 432 -19.79 -14.50 -3.48
CA VAL A 432 -18.61 -13.73 -3.87
C VAL A 432 -17.40 -14.25 -3.12
N ARG A 433 -16.33 -14.55 -3.85
CA ARG A 433 -15.01 -14.84 -3.30
C ARG A 433 -14.13 -13.60 -3.41
N VAL A 434 -13.57 -13.17 -2.29
CA VAL A 434 -12.66 -12.03 -2.17
C VAL A 434 -11.30 -12.52 -1.70
N GLN A 435 -10.25 -12.19 -2.43
CA GLN A 435 -8.86 -12.53 -2.08
C GLN A 435 -8.01 -11.26 -2.10
N LEU A 436 -7.28 -11.06 -1.00
CA LEU A 436 -6.33 -9.98 -0.78
C LEU A 436 -4.94 -10.55 -0.49
N ASP A 437 -3.91 -9.83 -0.94
CA ASP A 437 -2.51 -10.18 -0.69
C ASP A 437 -1.67 -8.93 -0.35
N PRO A 438 -1.92 -8.25 0.79
CA PRO A 438 -1.19 -7.04 1.15
C PRO A 438 0.31 -7.31 1.32
N ALA A 439 1.16 -6.46 0.75
CA ALA A 439 2.62 -6.67 0.69
C ALA A 439 3.28 -6.87 2.08
N GLY A 440 2.75 -6.23 3.13
CA GLY A 440 3.19 -6.40 4.52
C GLY A 440 2.45 -7.47 5.32
N GLY A 441 1.52 -8.18 4.70
CA GLY A 441 0.61 -9.12 5.35
C GLY A 441 -0.42 -8.45 6.26
N PHE A 442 -1.31 -9.27 6.82
CA PHE A 442 -2.37 -8.83 7.72
C PHE A 442 -1.89 -8.73 9.17
N THR A 443 -2.37 -7.71 9.90
CA THR A 443 -2.32 -7.65 11.37
C THR A 443 -3.63 -8.12 11.99
N TYR A 444 -4.76 -7.84 11.32
CA TYR A 444 -6.08 -8.24 11.76
C TYR A 444 -7.02 -8.37 10.56
N THR A 445 -8.01 -9.25 10.67
CA THR A 445 -9.06 -9.42 9.65
C THR A 445 -10.36 -9.80 10.33
N GLU A 446 -11.46 -9.24 9.85
CA GLU A 446 -12.80 -9.64 10.25
C GLU A 446 -13.72 -9.71 9.02
N PRO A 447 -14.29 -10.87 8.67
CA PRO A 447 -14.14 -12.19 9.32
C PRO A 447 -12.70 -12.74 9.28
N GLU A 448 -12.44 -13.86 9.99
CA GLU A 448 -11.13 -14.52 9.96
C GLU A 448 -10.71 -14.84 8.51
N TYR A 449 -9.52 -14.38 8.12
CA TYR A 449 -8.99 -14.55 6.77
C TYR A 449 -8.16 -15.83 6.66
N SER A 450 -8.64 -16.78 5.86
CA SER A 450 -7.89 -18.00 5.53
C SER A 450 -7.16 -17.85 4.18
N LYS A 451 -7.79 -18.27 3.07
CA LYS A 451 -7.26 -18.16 1.70
C LYS A 451 -8.10 -17.20 0.84
N GLY A 452 -8.78 -16.28 1.50
CA GLY A 452 -9.86 -15.46 0.98
C GLY A 452 -11.15 -15.61 1.78
N TRP A 453 -12.01 -14.61 1.68
CA TRP A 453 -13.38 -14.66 2.20
C TRP A 453 -14.32 -15.21 1.13
N ASN A 454 -15.23 -16.10 1.53
CA ASN A 454 -16.35 -16.52 0.69
C ASN A 454 -17.62 -16.08 1.40
N VAL A 455 -18.36 -15.18 0.77
CA VAL A 455 -19.54 -14.56 1.36
C VAL A 455 -20.74 -14.67 0.43
N LEU A 456 -21.94 -14.76 0.99
CA LEU A 456 -23.16 -14.43 0.29
C LEU A 456 -23.38 -12.92 0.43
N ALA A 457 -23.30 -12.18 -0.67
CA ALA A 457 -23.43 -10.73 -0.68
C ALA A 457 -24.81 -10.32 -1.20
N ASP A 458 -25.47 -9.40 -0.49
CA ASP A 458 -26.77 -8.83 -0.86
C ASP A 458 -26.63 -7.46 -1.52
N PRO A 459 -27.59 -7.05 -2.38
CA PRO A 459 -27.55 -5.75 -3.07
C PRO A 459 -27.50 -4.52 -2.14
N ASP A 460 -27.90 -4.67 -0.88
CA ASP A 460 -27.85 -3.61 0.14
C ASP A 460 -26.49 -3.51 0.86
N GLY A 461 -25.55 -4.40 0.55
CA GLY A 461 -24.21 -4.44 1.11
C GLY A 461 -24.05 -5.40 2.30
N GLN A 462 -25.12 -6.04 2.76
CA GLN A 462 -25.03 -7.05 3.82
C GLN A 462 -24.31 -8.30 3.33
N LEU A 463 -23.43 -8.85 4.17
CA LEU A 463 -22.63 -10.02 3.85
C LEU A 463 -22.91 -11.14 4.84
N ILE A 464 -23.08 -12.37 4.38
CA ILE A 464 -23.07 -13.55 5.24
C ILE A 464 -21.79 -14.32 4.95
N ASN A 465 -20.91 -14.43 5.93
CA ASN A 465 -19.68 -15.22 5.79
C ASN A 465 -20.02 -16.71 5.80
N LEU A 466 -19.64 -17.43 4.74
CA LEU A 466 -20.00 -18.84 4.57
C LEU A 466 -19.23 -19.76 5.53
N ALA A 467 -18.10 -19.30 6.09
CA ALA A 467 -17.29 -20.09 7.01
C ALA A 467 -17.90 -20.19 8.42
N ASP A 468 -18.50 -19.12 8.93
CA ASP A 468 -19.06 -19.04 10.29
C ASP A 468 -20.58 -18.79 10.34
N GLY A 469 -21.21 -18.50 9.20
CA GLY A 469 -22.64 -18.20 9.07
C GLY A 469 -23.06 -16.86 9.65
N ARG A 470 -22.12 -15.97 10.02
CA ARG A 470 -22.42 -14.68 10.64
C ARG A 470 -22.60 -13.59 9.60
N THR A 471 -23.38 -12.57 9.97
CA THR A 471 -23.63 -11.40 9.14
C THR A 471 -22.63 -10.29 9.46
N TYR A 472 -22.11 -9.65 8.40
CA TYR A 472 -21.15 -8.56 8.47
C TYR A 472 -21.62 -7.39 7.57
N PRO A 473 -21.42 -6.13 7.98
CA PRO A 473 -21.76 -4.96 7.16
C PRO A 473 -20.72 -4.67 6.07
N TYR A 474 -19.52 -5.25 6.18
CA TYR A 474 -18.39 -5.14 5.27
C TYR A 474 -17.34 -6.19 5.66
N LEU A 475 -16.35 -6.42 4.79
CA LEU A 475 -15.12 -7.14 5.14
C LEU A 475 -14.10 -6.14 5.66
N PHE A 476 -13.40 -6.47 6.72
CA PHE A 476 -12.41 -5.59 7.35
C PHE A 476 -11.04 -6.25 7.36
N TRP A 477 -10.01 -5.46 7.06
CA TRP A 477 -8.64 -5.88 7.25
C TRP A 477 -7.74 -4.74 7.71
N GLU A 478 -6.66 -5.13 8.36
CA GLU A 478 -5.56 -4.26 8.74
C GLU A 478 -4.25 -4.90 8.28
N GLY A 479 -3.31 -4.08 7.85
CA GLY A 479 -2.01 -4.56 7.38
C GLY A 479 -0.84 -3.77 7.95
N ARG A 480 0.33 -4.41 7.96
CA ARG A 480 1.62 -3.81 8.36
C ARG A 480 2.18 -2.81 7.35
N GLY A 481 1.39 -2.45 6.33
CA GLY A 481 1.77 -1.53 5.25
C GLY A 481 2.83 -2.11 4.31
N GLY A 482 3.19 -1.35 3.28
CA GLY A 482 4.29 -1.65 2.37
C GLY A 482 5.26 -0.48 2.31
N MET A 483 6.36 -0.57 1.55
CA MET A 483 7.09 0.65 1.17
C MET A 483 6.12 1.54 0.41
N TYR A 484 5.94 2.81 0.81
CA TYR A 484 5.14 3.77 0.04
C TYR A 484 5.63 5.20 0.25
N GLU A 485 5.69 5.98 -0.84
CA GLU A 485 6.10 7.38 -0.81
C GLU A 485 4.93 8.26 -0.36
N SER A 486 5.14 9.17 0.59
CA SER A 486 4.10 10.14 0.93
C SER A 486 3.77 11.02 -0.28
N PRO A 487 2.48 11.32 -0.50
CA PRO A 487 2.08 12.02 -1.72
C PRO A 487 2.60 13.46 -1.71
N SER A 488 3.09 13.92 -2.85
CA SER A 488 3.60 15.29 -3.05
C SER A 488 2.52 16.30 -3.45
N LYS A 489 1.38 15.80 -3.95
CA LYS A 489 0.18 16.57 -4.30
C LYS A 489 -0.96 16.24 -3.34
N GLY A 490 -1.82 17.21 -3.07
CA GLY A 490 -2.93 17.06 -2.12
C GLY A 490 -3.55 18.40 -1.74
N PHE A 491 -4.20 18.43 -0.59
CA PHE A 491 -4.94 19.58 -0.10
C PHE A 491 -4.47 19.93 1.31
N VAL A 492 -4.44 21.22 1.64
CA VAL A 492 -4.30 21.68 3.02
C VAL A 492 -5.66 22.14 3.51
N VAL A 493 -6.09 21.60 4.65
CA VAL A 493 -7.37 21.88 5.28
C VAL A 493 -7.15 22.34 6.72
N ALA A 494 -7.89 23.36 7.15
CA ALA A 494 -7.91 23.78 8.55
C ALA A 494 -8.69 22.76 9.39
N GLN A 495 -8.31 22.57 10.64
CA GLN A 495 -8.95 21.61 11.55
C GLN A 495 -10.47 21.78 11.63
N ALA A 496 -10.95 23.02 11.67
CA ALA A 496 -12.38 23.34 11.73
C ALA A 496 -13.17 22.89 10.47
N ASP A 497 -12.49 22.72 9.34
CA ASP A 497 -13.11 22.42 8.05
C ASP A 497 -12.96 20.93 7.66
N VAL A 498 -12.28 20.11 8.48
CA VAL A 498 -11.97 18.71 8.17
C VAL A 498 -13.23 17.90 7.84
N HIS A 499 -14.30 18.06 8.63
CA HIS A 499 -15.55 17.33 8.42
C HIS A 499 -16.13 17.59 7.02
N GLN A 500 -16.34 18.87 6.69
CA GLN A 500 -16.93 19.28 5.41
C GLN A 500 -16.01 18.90 4.25
N PHE A 501 -14.70 19.11 4.41
CA PHE A 501 -13.69 18.72 3.43
C PHE A 501 -13.74 17.22 3.11
N LEU A 502 -13.70 16.36 4.13
CA LEU A 502 -13.75 14.91 3.93
C LEU A 502 -15.09 14.49 3.31
N ALA A 503 -16.22 14.99 3.81
CA ALA A 503 -17.54 14.67 3.28
C ALA A 503 -17.66 15.01 1.77
N ASP A 504 -17.14 16.16 1.36
CA ASP A 504 -17.16 16.60 -0.04
C ASP A 504 -16.19 15.79 -0.91
N LYS A 505 -14.98 15.53 -0.43
CA LYS A 505 -13.96 14.78 -1.19
C LYS A 505 -14.33 13.31 -1.35
N LEU A 506 -14.84 12.66 -0.31
CA LEU A 506 -15.27 11.26 -0.38
C LEU A 506 -16.44 11.07 -1.35
N ARG A 507 -17.39 12.01 -1.37
CA ARG A 507 -18.46 12.03 -2.37
C ARG A 507 -17.93 12.20 -3.79
N GLN A 508 -16.97 13.12 -3.99
CA GLN A 508 -16.32 13.30 -5.30
C GLN A 508 -15.56 12.03 -5.72
N LEU A 509 -14.97 11.29 -4.78
CA LEU A 509 -14.30 10.00 -5.02
C LEU A 509 -15.29 8.84 -5.21
N GLY A 510 -16.60 9.11 -5.12
CA GLY A 510 -17.66 8.16 -5.45
C GLY A 510 -18.25 7.39 -4.27
N LEU A 511 -17.94 7.73 -3.02
CA LEU A 511 -18.58 7.13 -1.84
C LEU A 511 -20.04 7.56 -1.69
N ASN A 512 -20.86 6.62 -1.23
CA ASN A 512 -22.26 6.89 -0.89
C ASN A 512 -22.39 7.41 0.56
N GLY A 513 -23.60 7.78 0.98
CA GLY A 513 -23.84 8.35 2.31
C GLY A 513 -23.47 7.43 3.47
N LYS A 514 -23.69 6.11 3.34
CA LYS A 514 -23.35 5.13 4.37
C LYS A 514 -21.82 5.00 4.51
N GLU A 515 -21.14 4.79 3.40
CA GLU A 515 -19.68 4.63 3.37
C GLU A 515 -18.97 5.91 3.84
N THR A 516 -19.45 7.09 3.44
CA THR A 516 -18.91 8.37 3.92
C THR A 516 -19.10 8.53 5.44
N ALA A 517 -20.26 8.16 5.97
CA ALA A 517 -20.50 8.22 7.41
C ALA A 517 -19.57 7.27 8.18
N ASP A 518 -19.45 6.03 7.71
CA ASP A 518 -18.57 5.01 8.31
C ASP A 518 -17.09 5.46 8.22
N PHE A 519 -16.67 6.12 7.14
CA PHE A 519 -15.32 6.69 7.00
C PHE A 519 -15.08 7.82 8.01
N LEU A 520 -16.01 8.78 8.10
CA LEU A 520 -15.89 9.94 9.00
C LEU A 520 -15.84 9.51 10.46
N ASP A 521 -16.71 8.58 10.88
CA ASP A 521 -16.76 8.07 12.26
C ASP A 521 -15.39 7.55 12.74
N TYR A 522 -14.65 6.88 11.85
CA TYR A 522 -13.34 6.35 12.16
C TYR A 522 -12.18 7.35 12.02
N TRP A 523 -12.13 8.09 10.90
CA TRP A 523 -10.95 8.88 10.52
C TRP A 523 -10.98 10.32 11.00
N GLU A 524 -12.14 10.97 11.06
CA GLU A 524 -12.26 12.37 11.47
C GLU A 524 -11.72 12.63 12.89
N PRO A 525 -11.96 11.76 13.91
CA PRO A 525 -11.43 11.98 15.26
C PRO A 525 -9.90 12.01 15.32
N LYS A 526 -9.20 11.39 14.36
CA LYS A 526 -7.73 11.35 14.29
C LYS A 526 -7.13 12.65 13.73
N MET A 527 -7.97 13.52 13.17
CA MET A 527 -7.59 14.78 12.55
C MET A 527 -8.02 16.00 13.39
N GLN A 528 -7.95 15.88 14.71
CA GLN A 528 -8.35 16.94 15.66
C GLN A 528 -7.18 17.54 16.48
N GLY A 529 -5.99 16.93 16.43
CA GLY A 529 -4.83 17.30 17.25
C GLY A 529 -3.91 18.40 16.68
N SER A 530 -4.20 18.97 15.51
CA SER A 530 -3.33 19.94 14.82
C SER A 530 -4.18 21.01 14.13
N PRO A 531 -3.71 22.27 14.02
CA PRO A 531 -4.51 23.35 13.43
C PRO A 531 -4.76 23.19 11.91
N TYR A 532 -3.87 22.48 11.22
CA TYR A 532 -4.00 22.19 9.79
C TYR A 532 -3.61 20.74 9.49
N TYR A 533 -4.10 20.23 8.37
CA TYR A 533 -3.75 18.92 7.85
C TYR A 533 -3.44 19.01 6.36
N PHE A 534 -2.34 18.39 5.94
CA PHE A 534 -2.18 17.98 4.54
C PHE A 534 -2.90 16.66 4.34
N VAL A 535 -3.70 16.54 3.29
CA VAL A 535 -4.49 15.34 2.98
C VAL A 535 -4.35 15.02 1.49
N SER A 536 -4.18 13.74 1.19
CA SER A 536 -4.23 13.22 -0.17
C SER A 536 -4.86 11.83 -0.19
N PHE A 537 -5.22 11.35 -1.37
CA PHE A 537 -5.89 10.07 -1.57
C PHE A 537 -5.14 9.27 -2.65
N TYR A 538 -5.03 7.96 -2.44
CA TYR A 538 -4.62 6.99 -3.45
C TYR A 538 -5.85 6.29 -4.03
N THR A 539 -5.83 5.97 -5.32
CA THR A 539 -6.92 5.29 -6.04
C THR A 539 -6.59 3.84 -6.41
N ASN A 540 -7.49 3.15 -7.11
CA ASN A 540 -7.39 1.75 -7.52
C ASN A 540 -6.00 1.29 -7.92
N SER A 541 -5.36 1.90 -8.93
CA SER A 541 -4.05 1.42 -9.41
C SER A 541 -2.96 1.49 -8.35
N ALA A 542 -3.03 2.50 -7.48
CA ALA A 542 -2.19 2.59 -6.32
C ALA A 542 -2.55 1.51 -5.30
N VAL A 543 -3.78 1.43 -4.82
CA VAL A 543 -4.13 0.46 -3.77
C VAL A 543 -3.94 -1.00 -4.23
N ASP A 544 -4.22 -1.33 -5.51
CA ASP A 544 -3.98 -2.64 -6.14
C ASP A 544 -2.51 -3.09 -6.06
N ARG A 545 -1.57 -2.15 -6.06
CA ARG A 545 -0.14 -2.45 -5.93
C ARG A 545 0.30 -2.70 -4.49
N LEU A 546 -0.37 -2.12 -3.49
CA LEU A 546 -0.10 -2.39 -2.07
C LEU A 546 -0.79 -3.65 -1.58
N ALA A 547 -2.02 -3.85 -2.06
CA ALA A 547 -2.89 -4.93 -1.64
C ALA A 547 -3.70 -5.41 -2.85
N PRO A 548 -3.09 -6.23 -3.73
CA PRO A 548 -3.78 -6.88 -4.84
C PRO A 548 -5.11 -7.48 -4.39
N LEU A 549 -6.17 -7.12 -5.10
CA LEU A 549 -7.55 -7.52 -4.80
C LEU A 549 -8.09 -8.33 -5.99
N ASN A 550 -8.44 -9.58 -5.73
CA ASN A 550 -9.09 -10.45 -6.70
C ASN A 550 -10.48 -10.83 -6.20
N ILE A 551 -11.49 -10.59 -7.04
CA ILE A 551 -12.90 -10.84 -6.72
C ILE A 551 -13.55 -11.67 -7.83
N SER A 552 -14.25 -12.72 -7.42
CA SER A 552 -15.03 -13.60 -8.30
C SER A 552 -16.46 -13.76 -7.77
N PRO A 553 -17.51 -13.50 -8.59
CA PRO A 553 -17.46 -13.06 -9.99
C PRO A 553 -16.81 -11.67 -10.15
N LYS A 554 -16.30 -11.38 -11.35
CA LYS A 554 -15.61 -10.11 -11.61
C LYS A 554 -16.58 -8.93 -11.45
N PRO A 555 -16.26 -7.91 -10.62
CA PRO A 555 -17.06 -6.69 -10.52
C PRO A 555 -17.06 -5.87 -11.82
N ASP A 556 -18.16 -5.19 -12.08
CA ASP A 556 -18.30 -4.21 -13.16
C ASP A 556 -17.68 -2.87 -12.78
N THR A 557 -17.73 -2.51 -11.50
CA THR A 557 -17.15 -1.29 -10.93
C THR A 557 -16.33 -1.62 -9.69
N VAL A 558 -15.12 -1.07 -9.59
CA VAL A 558 -14.29 -1.13 -8.38
C VAL A 558 -13.89 0.30 -8.02
N ILE A 559 -14.08 0.70 -6.77
CA ILE A 559 -13.66 2.00 -6.23
C ILE A 559 -12.79 1.69 -5.01
N ARG A 560 -11.49 2.01 -5.06
CA ARG A 560 -10.57 1.84 -3.93
C ARG A 560 -9.97 3.19 -3.55
N ILE A 561 -10.03 3.55 -2.28
CA ILE A 561 -9.52 4.82 -1.75
C ILE A 561 -8.65 4.56 -0.53
N LEU A 562 -7.43 5.08 -0.52
CA LEU A 562 -6.60 5.09 0.67
C LEU A 562 -6.19 6.53 0.98
N MET A 563 -6.66 7.09 2.09
CA MET A 563 -6.29 8.43 2.53
C MET A 563 -4.91 8.45 3.18
N ASP A 564 -4.03 9.37 2.80
CA ASP A 564 -2.85 9.75 3.59
C ASP A 564 -3.04 11.17 4.11
N TYR A 565 -2.71 11.41 5.38
CA TYR A 565 -2.76 12.72 5.97
C TYR A 565 -1.52 13.01 6.82
N LYS A 566 -1.21 14.30 7.00
CA LYS A 566 -0.10 14.74 7.83
C LYS A 566 -0.51 15.97 8.64
N PRO A 567 -0.35 15.97 9.98
CA PRO A 567 -0.61 17.15 10.79
C PRO A 567 0.38 18.27 10.47
N LEU A 568 -0.11 19.50 10.47
CA LEU A 568 0.64 20.72 10.14
C LEU A 568 0.37 21.81 11.17
N GLN A 569 1.43 22.44 11.66
CA GLN A 569 1.31 23.59 12.57
C GLN A 569 0.94 24.89 11.84
N GLN A 570 1.28 24.97 10.56
CA GLN A 570 0.97 26.10 9.68
C GLN A 570 0.62 25.55 8.29
N PRO A 571 -0.24 26.23 7.51
CA PRO A 571 -0.57 25.80 6.17
C PRO A 571 0.67 25.86 5.27
N ILE A 572 0.82 24.87 4.39
CA ILE A 572 1.89 24.82 3.38
C ILE A 572 1.28 25.02 1.99
N GLN A 573 2.07 25.54 1.06
CA GLN A 573 1.68 25.59 -0.35
C GLN A 573 1.81 24.19 -0.95
N VAL A 574 0.73 23.68 -1.52
CA VAL A 574 0.69 22.37 -2.18
C VAL A 574 -0.06 22.47 -3.50
N GLN A 575 0.32 21.61 -4.43
CA GLN A 575 -0.45 21.43 -5.65
C GLN A 575 -1.63 20.50 -5.38
N GLY A 576 -2.85 21.02 -5.50
CA GLY A 576 -4.06 20.21 -5.52
C GLY A 576 -4.28 19.50 -6.85
N TYR A 577 -5.34 18.68 -6.91
CA TYR A 577 -5.75 17.98 -8.12
C TYR A 577 -7.28 17.89 -8.24
N GLN A 578 -7.75 17.65 -9.46
CA GLN A 578 -9.17 17.43 -9.73
C GLN A 578 -9.53 15.96 -9.47
N ILE A 579 -10.73 15.73 -8.95
CA ILE A 579 -11.25 14.39 -8.65
C ILE A 579 -12.43 14.14 -9.59
N HIS A 580 -12.39 13.01 -10.29
CA HIS A 580 -13.44 12.58 -11.20
C HIS A 580 -14.29 11.53 -10.54
N THR A 581 -15.59 11.79 -10.45
CA THR A 581 -16.51 10.89 -9.75
C THR A 581 -16.77 9.63 -10.57
N PRO A 582 -16.39 8.44 -10.07
CA PRO A 582 -16.65 7.20 -10.78
C PRO A 582 -18.15 6.90 -10.83
N GLN A 583 -18.61 6.37 -11.95
CA GLN A 583 -19.98 5.91 -12.13
C GLN A 583 -20.13 4.48 -11.58
N ARG A 584 -21.06 4.27 -10.65
CA ARG A 584 -21.40 2.93 -10.13
C ARG A 584 -22.31 2.20 -11.12
N LYS A 585 -21.80 1.18 -11.79
CA LYS A 585 -22.55 0.36 -12.76
C LYS A 585 -22.40 -1.11 -12.42
N GLY A 586 -23.49 -1.87 -12.50
CA GLY A 586 -23.50 -3.32 -12.25
C GLY A 586 -23.00 -3.69 -10.86
N PHE A 587 -22.34 -4.86 -10.75
CA PHE A 587 -21.72 -5.30 -9.51
C PHE A 587 -20.60 -4.32 -9.10
N THR A 588 -20.84 -3.57 -8.02
CA THR A 588 -19.92 -2.55 -7.52
C THR A 588 -19.22 -3.00 -6.26
N VAL A 589 -17.90 -2.83 -6.21
CA VAL A 589 -17.08 -3.04 -5.02
C VAL A 589 -16.49 -1.71 -4.59
N VAL A 590 -16.57 -1.41 -3.30
CA VAL A 590 -15.99 -0.21 -2.71
C VAL A 590 -15.06 -0.61 -1.59
N GLU A 591 -13.79 -0.24 -1.70
CA GLU A 591 -12.84 -0.29 -0.60
C GLU A 591 -12.43 1.13 -0.23
N TRP A 592 -12.45 1.44 1.06
CA TRP A 592 -11.80 2.65 1.55
C TRP A 592 -11.03 2.39 2.82
N GLY A 593 -9.98 3.16 3.04
CA GLY A 593 -9.16 3.16 4.24
C GLY A 593 -8.35 4.44 4.35
N GLY A 594 -7.45 4.46 5.32
CA GLY A 594 -6.48 5.54 5.50
C GLY A 594 -5.22 5.03 6.16
N VAL A 595 -4.19 5.86 6.12
CA VAL A 595 -2.89 5.62 6.74
C VAL A 595 -2.91 6.16 8.16
N LEU A 596 -2.58 5.34 9.16
CA LEU A 596 -2.43 5.84 10.54
C LEU A 596 -1.15 6.68 10.68
N LYS A 597 -1.11 7.67 11.56
CA LYS A 597 0.08 8.53 11.72
C LYS A 597 0.36 8.85 13.18
#